data_AF-A0A167L0J8-F1
#
_entry.id   AF-A0A167L0J8-F1
#
_cell.length_a   1.000
_cell.length_b   1.000
_cell.length_c   1.000
_cell.angle_alpha   90.00
_cell.angle_beta   90.00
_cell.angle_gamma   90.00
#
_symmetry.space_group_name_H-M   'P 1'
#
loop_
_entity.id
_entity.type
_entity.pdbx_description
1 polymer ?
#
loop_
_entity_poly.entity_id
_entity_poly.type
_entity_poly.pdbx_seq_one_letter_code
_entity_poly.pdbx_strand_id
1 'polypeptide(L)'
;MSFHTILLVQPTNGANRTYSDFETIAATLDHVASLFEQKLQRENPRSGQIQYRAEDLFRFIDSYKEFVALVFDQTTQAYLPRDKEWIKDRLLAHFSQQNSAPSKHHNQSQQRQQQNNRSQSGRRW
;
A
#
# COMPACT_ATOMS: atom_id res chain seq x y z
N MET A 1 2.03 10.67 12.27
CA MET A 1 1.45 11.83 11.55
C MET A 1 0.96 11.31 10.20
N SER A 2 -0.29 11.61 9.83
CA SER A 2 -0.86 11.25 8.52
C SER A 2 -0.56 12.38 7.53
N PHE A 3 0.37 12.14 6.62
CA PHE A 3 0.61 13.04 5.49
C PHE A 3 -0.14 12.49 4.29
N HIS A 4 -1.21 13.19 3.89
CA HIS A 4 -1.94 12.84 2.69
C HIS A 4 -0.98 12.86 1.50
N THR A 5 -1.04 11.80 0.70
CA THR A 5 -0.07 11.56 -0.37
C THR A 5 -0.82 11.15 -1.63
N ILE A 6 -0.53 11.83 -2.74
CA ILE A 6 -1.06 11.50 -4.06
C ILE A 6 0.10 10.91 -4.87
N LEU A 7 -0.05 9.66 -5.30
CA LEU A 7 0.88 8.98 -6.17
C LEU A 7 0.48 9.20 -7.63
N LEU A 8 1.44 9.63 -8.45
CA LEU A 8 1.30 9.82 -9.88
C LEU A 8 2.19 8.83 -10.61
N VAL A 9 1.61 8.04 -11.50
CA VAL A 9 2.34 7.02 -12.27
C VAL A 9 2.04 7.10 -13.75
N GLN A 10 3.08 6.98 -14.58
CA GLN A 10 2.97 6.81 -16.02
C GLN A 10 3.94 5.71 -16.49
N PRO A 11 3.44 4.57 -16.99
CA PRO A 11 4.28 3.54 -17.58
C PRO A 11 5.03 4.07 -18.81
N THR A 12 6.26 3.62 -19.06
CA THR A 12 7.06 4.07 -20.22
C THR A 12 6.40 3.76 -21.56
N ASN A 13 5.69 2.63 -21.66
CA ASN A 13 5.03 2.20 -22.89
C ASN A 13 3.56 2.70 -22.97
N GLY A 14 3.11 3.52 -22.01
CA GLY A 14 1.72 3.98 -21.90
C GLY A 14 1.59 5.49 -22.01
N ALA A 15 0.64 5.97 -22.82
CA ALA A 15 0.28 7.38 -22.85
C ALA A 15 -0.47 7.83 -21.58
N ASN A 16 -1.18 6.91 -20.93
CA ASN A 16 -2.02 7.24 -19.78
C ASN A 16 -1.21 7.43 -18.51
N ARG A 17 -1.37 8.62 -17.92
CA ARG A 17 -0.97 8.94 -16.56
C ARG A 17 -2.14 8.68 -15.63
N THR A 18 -1.90 7.96 -14.55
CA THR A 18 -2.91 7.68 -13.52
C THR A 18 -2.47 8.25 -12.18
N TYR A 19 -3.44 8.51 -11.30
CA TYR A 19 -3.18 8.95 -9.95
C TYR A 19 -3.90 8.06 -8.93
N SER A 20 -3.39 8.03 -7.71
CA SER A 20 -4.02 7.36 -6.57
C SER A 20 -3.72 8.15 -5.31
N ASP A 21 -4.73 8.40 -4.50
CA ASP A 21 -4.64 9.20 -3.28
C ASP A 21 -4.71 8.33 -2.02
N PHE A 22 -3.98 8.74 -0.99
CA PHE A 22 -3.84 8.00 0.26
C PHE A 22 -3.74 8.96 1.45
N GLU A 23 -4.34 8.59 2.56
CA GLU A 23 -4.28 9.38 3.81
C GLU A 23 -2.88 9.39 4.46
N THR A 24 -2.04 8.41 4.15
CA THR A 24 -0.70 8.29 4.75
C THR A 24 0.34 7.84 3.73
N ILE A 25 1.59 8.26 3.94
CA ILE A 25 2.74 7.78 3.17
C ILE A 25 2.83 6.25 3.25
N ALA A 26 2.64 5.66 4.43
CA ALA A 26 2.71 4.20 4.61
C ALA A 26 1.74 3.45 3.68
N ALA A 27 0.49 3.91 3.59
CA ALA A 27 -0.51 3.33 2.68
C ALA A 27 -0.10 3.50 1.20
N THR A 28 0.52 4.62 0.84
CA THR A 28 1.10 4.79 -0.51
C THR A 28 2.20 3.76 -0.78
N LEU A 29 3.11 3.52 0.17
CA LEU A 29 4.21 2.56 0.02
C LEU A 29 3.71 1.12 -0.08
N ASP A 30 2.70 0.75 0.73
CA ASP A 30 2.02 -0.55 0.64
C ASP A 30 1.37 -0.73 -0.74
N HIS A 31 0.75 0.31 -1.29
CA HIS A 31 0.19 0.28 -2.64
C HIS A 31 1.26 0.07 -3.71
N VAL A 32 2.41 0.75 -3.60
CA VAL A 32 3.53 0.57 -4.55
C VAL A 32 4.05 -0.87 -4.54
N ALA A 33 4.21 -1.47 -3.36
CA ALA A 33 4.58 -2.89 -3.23
C ALA A 33 3.53 -3.80 -3.88
N SER A 34 2.24 -3.54 -3.63
CA SER A 34 1.14 -4.32 -4.21
C SER A 34 1.10 -4.25 -5.74
N LEU A 35 1.39 -3.09 -6.35
CA LEU A 35 1.46 -2.96 -7.81
C LEU A 35 2.52 -3.89 -8.41
N PHE A 36 3.66 -4.03 -7.74
CA PHE A 36 4.73 -4.92 -8.16
C PHE A 36 4.37 -6.39 -7.94
N GLU A 37 3.79 -6.73 -6.79
CA GLU A 37 3.31 -8.08 -6.49
C GLU A 37 2.27 -8.55 -7.52
N GLN A 38 1.32 -7.68 -7.88
CA GLN A 38 0.33 -7.97 -8.92
C GLN A 38 0.97 -8.20 -10.29
N LYS A 39 2.09 -7.54 -10.60
CA LYS A 39 2.87 -7.81 -11.81
C LYS A 39 3.51 -9.20 -11.73
N LEU A 40 4.18 -9.52 -10.62
CA LEU A 40 4.83 -10.81 -10.41
C LEU A 40 3.84 -11.98 -10.48
N GLN A 41 2.64 -11.82 -9.90
CA GLN A 41 1.58 -12.83 -9.95
C GLN A 41 1.07 -13.06 -11.37
N ARG A 42 0.98 -12.00 -12.19
CA ARG A 42 0.58 -12.12 -13.60
C ARG A 42 1.64 -12.85 -14.43
N GLU A 43 2.92 -12.60 -14.14
CA GLU A 43 4.04 -13.25 -14.80
C GLU A 43 4.21 -14.71 -14.34
N ASN A 44 3.88 -15.01 -13.09
CA ASN A 44 4.04 -16.34 -12.46
C ASN A 44 2.76 -16.80 -11.74
N PRO A 45 1.66 -17.10 -12.45
CA PRO A 45 0.36 -17.39 -11.83
C PRO A 45 0.34 -18.66 -10.95
N ARG A 46 1.35 -19.53 -11.07
CA ARG A 46 1.48 -20.78 -10.30
C ARG A 46 2.39 -20.65 -9.07
N SER A 47 3.07 -19.52 -8.86
CA SER A 47 3.85 -19.32 -7.63
C SER A 47 2.91 -19.07 -6.46
N GLY A 48 2.95 -19.94 -5.45
CA GLY A 48 2.07 -19.82 -4.28
C GLY A 48 2.44 -18.67 -3.34
N GLN A 49 3.73 -18.37 -3.19
CA GLN A 49 4.22 -17.27 -2.37
C GLN A 49 5.06 -16.32 -3.23
N ILE A 50 4.68 -15.04 -3.24
CA ILE A 50 5.45 -13.99 -3.91
C ILE A 50 6.61 -13.60 -2.99
N GLN A 51 7.83 -13.79 -3.47
CA GLN A 51 9.05 -13.31 -2.82
C GLN A 51 9.84 -12.52 -3.86
N TYR A 52 10.37 -11.36 -3.47
CA TYR A 52 11.19 -10.52 -4.32
C TYR A 52 12.20 -9.74 -3.47
N ARG A 53 13.26 -9.26 -4.12
CA ARG A 53 14.25 -8.40 -3.45
C ARG A 53 13.90 -6.94 -3.68
N ALA A 54 14.37 -6.07 -2.79
CA ALA A 54 14.14 -4.63 -2.91
C ALA A 54 14.66 -4.07 -4.24
N GLU A 55 15.78 -4.59 -4.76
CA GLU A 55 16.37 -4.16 -6.03
C GLU A 55 15.43 -4.41 -7.22
N ASP A 56 14.66 -5.50 -7.17
CA ASP A 56 13.73 -5.85 -8.25
C ASP A 56 12.51 -4.91 -8.26
N LEU A 57 12.03 -4.52 -7.08
CA LEU A 57 11.00 -3.47 -6.92
C LEU A 57 11.53 -2.09 -7.39
N PHE A 58 12.78 -1.76 -7.09
CA PHE A 58 13.37 -0.49 -7.51
C PHE A 58 13.51 -0.40 -9.03
N ARG A 59 13.96 -1.48 -9.68
CA ARG A 59 13.97 -1.56 -11.14
C ARG A 59 12.58 -1.40 -11.74
N PHE A 60 11.55 -1.95 -11.08
CA PHE A 60 10.16 -1.73 -11.50
C PHE A 60 9.79 -0.24 -11.44
N ILE A 61 10.08 0.46 -10.34
CA ILE A 61 9.82 1.91 -10.22
C ILE A 61 10.61 2.71 -11.27
N ASP A 62 11.88 2.36 -11.48
CA ASP A 62 12.75 3.02 -12.44
C ASP A 62 12.28 2.82 -13.88
N SER A 63 11.62 1.70 -14.18
CA SER A 63 11.06 1.40 -15.51
C SER A 63 9.88 2.29 -15.93
N TYR A 64 9.27 3.04 -15.01
CA TYR A 64 8.19 3.99 -15.33
C TYR A 64 8.75 5.29 -15.90
N LYS A 65 8.00 5.98 -16.75
CA LYS A 65 8.38 7.32 -17.22
C LYS A 65 8.22 8.34 -16.09
N GLU A 66 7.05 8.35 -15.46
CA GLU A 66 6.77 9.17 -14.29
C GLU A 66 6.38 8.27 -13.12
N PHE A 67 6.95 8.53 -11.96
CA PHE A 67 6.61 7.87 -10.70
C PHE A 67 6.93 8.85 -9.57
N VAL A 68 5.95 9.66 -9.19
CA VAL A 68 6.12 10.83 -8.32
C VAL A 68 5.10 10.77 -7.19
N ALA A 69 5.52 11.04 -5.96
CA ALA A 69 4.63 11.18 -4.81
C ALA A 69 4.50 12.65 -4.44
N LEU A 70 3.28 13.17 -4.43
CA LEU A 70 2.96 14.50 -3.92
C LEU A 70 2.57 14.34 -2.46
N VAL A 71 3.42 14.80 -1.54
CA VAL A 71 3.19 14.68 -0.09
C VAL A 71 2.73 16.02 0.46
N PHE A 72 1.59 16.05 1.14
CA PHE A 72 1.10 17.27 1.77
C PHE A 72 2.01 17.70 2.92
N ASP A 73 2.54 18.91 2.82
CA ASP A 73 3.32 19.55 3.88
C ASP A 73 2.45 20.56 4.63
N GLN A 74 2.26 20.31 5.92
CA GLN A 74 1.41 21.13 6.78
C GLN A 74 2.03 22.51 7.06
N THR A 75 3.35 22.63 7.02
CA THR A 75 4.04 23.89 7.31
C THR A 75 3.88 24.88 6.15
N THR A 76 4.05 24.41 4.91
CA THR A 76 3.89 25.23 3.71
C THR A 76 2.47 25.22 3.15
N GLN A 77 1.56 24.41 3.72
CA GLN A 77 0.19 24.19 3.22
C GLN A 77 0.15 23.84 1.74
N ALA A 78 1.09 22.99 1.29
CA ALA A 78 1.27 22.68 -0.12
C ALA A 78 1.73 21.24 -0.32
N TYR A 79 1.52 20.71 -1.52
CA TYR A 79 2.07 19.41 -1.92
C TYR A 79 3.50 19.55 -2.40
N LEU A 80 4.41 18.85 -1.74
CA LEU A 80 5.80 18.77 -2.15
C LEU A 80 6.01 17.54 -3.04
N PRO A 81 6.52 17.72 -4.27
CA PRO A 81 6.83 16.58 -5.13
C PRO A 81 8.05 15.83 -4.60
N ARG A 82 7.95 14.50 -4.62
CA ARG A 82 8.99 13.56 -4.25
C ARG A 82 9.26 12.64 -5.43
N ASP A 83 10.53 12.50 -5.75
CA ASP A 83 11.02 11.71 -6.88
C ASP A 83 11.11 10.21 -6.54
N LYS A 84 11.60 9.44 -7.52
CA LYS A 84 11.79 8.00 -7.40
C LYS A 84 12.80 7.62 -6.34
N GLU A 85 13.90 8.36 -6.21
CA GLU A 85 14.91 8.13 -5.16
C GLU A 85 14.25 8.19 -3.78
N TRP A 86 13.50 9.25 -3.51
CA TRP A 86 12.81 9.42 -2.24
C TRP A 86 11.83 8.28 -1.95
N ILE A 87 11.07 7.83 -2.95
CA ILE A 87 10.13 6.71 -2.80
C ILE A 87 10.89 5.41 -2.49
N LYS A 88 12.01 5.14 -3.17
CA LYS A 88 12.86 3.97 -2.93
C LYS A 88 13.44 3.95 -1.51
N ASP A 89 13.94 5.09 -1.02
CA ASP A 89 14.43 5.21 0.35
C ASP A 89 13.34 4.98 1.40
N ARG A 90 12.13 5.50 1.13
CA ARG A 90 10.98 5.30 2.02
C ARG A 90 10.52 3.85 2.03
N LEU A 91 10.57 3.14 0.89
CA LEU A 91 10.29 1.70 0.83
C LEU A 91 11.29 0.89 1.68
N LEU A 92 12.60 1.21 1.61
CA LEU A 92 13.60 0.54 2.46
C LEU A 92 13.28 0.71 3.95
N ALA A 93 12.99 1.94 4.37
CA ALA A 93 12.64 2.23 5.75
C ALA A 93 11.35 1.51 6.17
N HIS A 94 10.35 1.48 5.30
CA HIS A 94 9.05 0.84 5.54
C HIS A 94 9.18 -0.67 5.73
N PHE A 95 9.92 -1.35 4.85
CA PHE A 95 10.15 -2.80 4.99
C PHE A 95 10.97 -3.14 6.25
N SER A 96 11.94 -2.32 6.61
CA SER A 96 12.72 -2.51 7.84
C SER A 96 11.85 -2.41 9.11
N GLN A 97 10.85 -1.52 9.10
CA GLN A 97 9.87 -1.40 10.19
C GLN A 97 8.87 -2.56 10.22
N GLN A 98 8.44 -3.05 9.06
CA GLN A 98 7.54 -4.21 8.98
C GLN A 98 8.21 -5.50 9.44
N ASN A 99 9.48 -5.72 9.09
CA ASN A 99 10.23 -6.92 9.48
C ASN A 99 10.55 -6.98 10.99
N SER A 100 10.44 -5.86 11.70
CA SER A 100 10.61 -5.75 13.15
C SER A 100 9.30 -5.78 13.94
N ALA A 101 8.14 -5.75 13.25
CA ALA A 101 6.83 -5.90 13.87
C ALA A 101 6.38 -7.38 13.81
N PRO A 102 5.76 -7.94 14.88
CA PRO A 102 5.18 -9.26 14.82
C PRO A 102 4.07 -9.29 13.76
N SER A 103 4.22 -10.19 12.80
CA SER A 103 3.38 -10.39 11.61
C SER A 103 1.89 -10.26 11.94
N LYS A 104 1.23 -9.22 11.42
CA LYS A 104 -0.24 -9.13 11.46
C LYS A 104 -0.82 -10.13 10.46
N HIS A 105 -1.09 -11.34 10.93
CA HIS A 105 -2.03 -12.24 10.27
C HIS A 105 -3.42 -11.58 10.26
N HIS A 106 -3.86 -11.12 9.09
CA HIS A 106 -5.23 -10.71 8.81
C HIS A 106 -6.13 -11.95 8.82
N ASN A 107 -6.54 -12.41 10.01
CA ASN A 107 -7.58 -13.42 10.14
C ASN A 107 -8.96 -12.75 10.16
N GLN A 108 -9.43 -12.36 8.98
CA GLN A 108 -10.77 -11.82 8.81
C GLN A 108 -11.78 -12.96 8.68
N SER A 109 -12.00 -13.69 9.78
CA SER A 109 -13.09 -14.67 9.88
C SER A 109 -13.44 -15.03 11.33
N GLN A 110 -13.89 -14.07 12.15
CA GLN A 110 -14.53 -14.43 13.43
C GLN A 110 -15.48 -13.42 14.07
N GLN A 111 -16.00 -12.42 13.32
CA GLN A 111 -16.91 -11.41 13.90
C GLN A 111 -18.32 -11.39 13.28
N ARG A 112 -18.91 -12.57 13.02
CA ARG A 112 -20.32 -12.66 12.57
C ARG A 112 -21.20 -13.69 13.28
N GLN A 113 -20.78 -14.28 14.39
CA GLN A 113 -21.63 -15.18 15.17
C GLN A 113 -21.58 -14.83 16.66
N GLN A 114 -22.22 -13.73 17.06
CA GLN A 114 -22.55 -13.51 18.47
C GLN A 114 -23.73 -12.55 18.73
N GLN A 115 -24.61 -12.33 17.75
CA GLN A 115 -25.82 -11.51 17.95
C GLN A 115 -27.15 -12.25 17.83
N ASN A 116 -27.16 -13.59 17.74
CA ASN A 116 -28.42 -14.32 17.55
C ASN A 116 -28.90 -15.16 18.74
N ASN A 117 -28.54 -14.81 19.99
CA ASN A 117 -28.95 -15.63 21.13
C ASN A 117 -29.30 -14.87 22.42
N ARG A 118 -29.92 -13.68 22.32
CA ARG A 118 -30.39 -12.96 23.52
C ARG A 118 -31.72 -12.22 23.33
N SER A 119 -32.74 -12.93 22.86
CA SER A 119 -34.13 -12.46 22.98
C SER A 119 -35.12 -13.61 23.18
N GLN A 120 -34.91 -14.43 24.23
CA GLN A 120 -36.01 -15.19 24.84
C GLN A 120 -35.87 -15.14 26.37
N SER A 121 -36.62 -14.23 26.97
CA SER A 121 -37.20 -14.28 28.33
C SER A 121 -37.82 -12.89 28.56
N GLY A 122 -39.13 -12.66 28.50
CA GLY A 122 -40.18 -13.29 29.28
C GLY A 122 -40.47 -12.46 30.53
N ARG A 123 -41.62 -11.77 30.56
CA ARG A 123 -42.39 -11.18 31.69
C ARG A 123 -43.51 -10.32 31.02
N ARG A 124 -44.81 -10.68 30.95
CA ARG A 124 -45.83 -10.87 32.02
C ARG A 124 -45.56 -9.87 33.16
N TRP A 125 -46.35 -8.82 33.36
CA TRP A 125 -47.82 -8.73 33.47
C TRP A 125 -48.40 -7.57 32.68
#